data_AF-A0A2K0WB64-F1
#
_entry.id   AF-A0A2K0WB64-F1
#
_cell.length_a   1.000
_cell.length_b   1.000
_cell.length_c   1.000
_cell.angle_alpha   90.00
_cell.angle_beta   90.00
_cell.angle_gamma   90.00
#
_symmetry.space_group_name_H-M   'P 1'
#
loop_
_entity.id
_entity.type
_entity.pdbx_description
1 polymer ?
#
loop_
_entity_poly.entity_id
_entity_poly.type
_entity_poly.pdbx_seq_one_letter_code
_entity_poly.pdbx_strand_id
1 'polypeptide(L)'
;MPSVIPSYEYPEASQVDTTDRDARLQYFFDVAIYYGTLDHRVFEVVRESCIERVCSDFERMGEYFVNDARFHYTLESAIWARFFCHLGEEAPEFPWTLDHFPRRARNVPDIYREWRIDNELVVMYWGPHTLPRSEDGN
;
A
#
# COMPACT_ATOMS: atom_id res chain seq x y z
N MET A 1 38.47 7.16 -7.74
CA MET A 1 38.51 6.58 -6.37
C MET A 1 37.46 5.50 -6.31
N PRO A 2 37.77 4.26 -5.90
CA PRO A 2 36.73 3.25 -5.74
C PRO A 2 35.96 3.60 -4.46
N SER A 3 34.69 3.97 -4.61
CA SER A 3 33.76 4.09 -3.49
C SER A 3 33.52 2.70 -2.94
N VAL A 4 34.11 2.41 -1.78
CA VAL A 4 33.78 1.23 -0.99
C VAL A 4 32.33 1.37 -0.56
N ILE A 5 31.42 0.74 -1.31
CA ILE A 5 30.05 0.51 -0.83
C ILE A 5 30.24 -0.39 0.40
N PRO A 6 29.77 0.00 1.60
CA PRO A 6 29.77 -0.92 2.73
C PRO A 6 29.01 -2.16 2.27
N SER A 7 29.55 -3.34 2.51
CA SER A 7 28.87 -4.61 2.24
C SER A 7 27.64 -4.72 3.14
N TYR A 8 26.59 -3.97 2.84
CA TYR A 8 25.27 -4.20 3.37
C TYR A 8 24.79 -5.49 2.73
N GLU A 9 24.59 -6.52 3.53
CA GLU A 9 23.93 -7.74 3.07
C GLU A 9 22.53 -7.37 2.57
N TYR A 10 22.06 -8.07 1.54
CA TYR A 10 20.71 -7.85 1.03
C TYR A 10 19.69 -8.19 2.13
N PRO A 11 18.67 -7.34 2.38
CA PRO A 11 17.67 -7.60 3.40
C PRO A 11 16.90 -8.92 3.14
N GLU A 12 16.74 -9.75 4.17
CA GLU A 12 16.08 -11.05 4.06
C GLU A 12 14.56 -10.94 4.29
N ALA A 13 13.77 -10.99 3.21
CA ALA A 13 12.31 -10.86 3.28
C ALA A 13 11.62 -11.90 4.17
N SER A 14 12.20 -13.10 4.28
CA SER A 14 11.66 -14.21 5.06
C SER A 14 11.62 -13.94 6.58
N GLN A 15 12.38 -12.94 7.04
CA GLN A 15 12.47 -12.55 8.45
C GLN A 15 11.48 -11.45 8.84
N VAL A 16 10.77 -10.87 7.88
CA VAL A 16 9.83 -9.77 8.11
C VAL A 16 8.49 -10.31 8.61
N ASP A 17 7.96 -9.73 9.68
CA ASP A 17 6.55 -9.93 10.04
C ASP A 17 5.67 -9.25 8.99
N THR A 18 5.19 -10.03 8.03
CA THR A 18 4.39 -9.52 6.91
C THR A 18 3.00 -9.08 7.34
N THR A 19 2.56 -9.35 8.57
CA THR A 19 1.29 -8.85 9.09
C THR A 19 1.39 -7.41 9.60
N ASP A 20 2.60 -6.99 9.96
CA ASP A 20 2.92 -5.64 10.40
C ASP A 20 3.26 -4.74 9.19
N ARG A 21 2.47 -3.68 9.02
CA ARG A 21 2.68 -2.71 7.94
C ARG A 21 4.00 -1.96 8.11
N ASP A 22 4.38 -1.62 9.33
CA ASP A 22 5.58 -0.83 9.58
C ASP A 22 6.84 -1.68 9.33
N ALA A 23 6.78 -2.97 9.66
CA ALA A 23 7.84 -3.93 9.32
C ALA A 23 8.02 -4.08 7.79
N ARG A 24 6.92 -4.18 7.04
CA ARG A 24 6.98 -4.22 5.56
C ARG A 24 7.53 -2.92 4.98
N LEU A 25 7.13 -1.77 5.52
CA LEU A 25 7.65 -0.47 5.08
C LEU A 25 9.13 -0.30 5.41
N GLN A 26 9.58 -0.76 6.57
CA GLN A 26 11.00 -0.74 6.93
C GLN A 26 11.82 -1.61 5.97
N TYR A 27 11.35 -2.82 5.65
CA TYR A 27 12.01 -3.69 4.66
C TYR A 27 12.16 -3.00 3.30
N PHE A 28 11.13 -2.29 2.84
CA PHE A 28 11.22 -1.51 1.60
C PHE A 28 12.35 -0.48 1.66
N PHE A 29 12.48 0.25 2.77
CA PHE A 29 13.55 1.24 2.93
C PHE A 29 14.91 0.59 3.02
N ASP A 30 15.04 -0.56 3.69
CA ASP A 30 16.30 -1.30 3.77
C ASP A 30 16.76 -1.75 2.37
N VAL A 31 15.85 -2.22 1.52
CA VAL A 31 16.16 -2.55 0.12
C VAL A 31 16.53 -1.30 -0.68
N ALA A 32 15.81 -0.19 -0.49
CA ALA A 32 16.16 1.07 -1.15
C ALA A 32 17.55 1.59 -0.71
N ILE A 33 17.94 1.40 0.55
CA ILE A 33 19.28 1.72 1.05
C ILE A 33 20.33 0.82 0.38
N TYR A 34 20.06 -0.49 0.29
CA TYR A 34 20.97 -1.45 -0.35
C TYR A 34 21.30 -1.06 -1.79
N TYR A 35 20.30 -0.65 -2.58
CA TYR A 35 20.51 -0.17 -3.96
C TYR A 35 20.99 1.30 -4.05
N GLY A 36 21.10 2.02 -2.93
CA GLY A 36 21.47 3.43 -2.92
C GLY A 36 20.40 4.36 -3.52
N THR A 37 19.14 3.93 -3.52
CA THR A 37 18.01 4.63 -4.14
C THR A 37 17.05 5.27 -3.13
N LEU A 38 17.37 5.24 -1.83
CA LEU A 38 16.49 5.80 -0.81
C LEU A 38 16.37 7.33 -0.95
N ASP A 39 15.21 7.77 -1.43
CA ASP A 39 14.75 9.16 -1.39
C ASP A 39 13.31 9.17 -0.87
N HIS A 40 13.13 9.69 0.35
CA HIS A 40 11.82 9.75 1.01
C HIS A 40 10.82 10.63 0.26
N ARG A 41 11.27 11.70 -0.42
CA ARG A 41 10.38 12.57 -1.17
C ARG A 41 9.89 11.88 -2.43
N VAL A 42 10.78 11.17 -3.13
CA VAL A 42 10.40 10.33 -4.27
C VAL A 42 9.44 9.23 -3.83
N PHE A 43 9.69 8.61 -2.68
CA PHE A 43 8.79 7.60 -2.12
C PHE A 43 7.38 8.15 -1.89
N GLU A 44 7.22 9.30 -1.23
CA GLU A 44 5.89 9.88 -0.98
C GLU A 44 5.16 10.22 -2.29
N VAL A 45 5.85 10.81 -3.28
CA VAL A 45 5.25 11.11 -4.58
C VAL A 45 4.81 9.84 -5.31
N VAL A 46 5.63 8.78 -5.28
CA VAL A 46 5.29 7.48 -5.87
C VAL A 46 4.10 6.86 -5.13
N ARG A 47 4.09 6.93 -3.80
CA ARG A 47 3.03 6.42 -2.95
C ARG A 47 1.69 7.09 -3.24
N GLU A 48 1.63 8.42 -3.25
CA GLU A 48 0.43 9.18 -3.58
C GLU A 48 -0.08 8.85 -4.98
N SER A 49 0.81 8.82 -5.97
CA SER A 49 0.44 8.46 -7.35
C SER A 49 -0.10 7.03 -7.46
N CYS A 50 0.47 6.08 -6.71
CA CYS A 50 -0.01 4.70 -6.69
C CYS A 50 -1.34 4.57 -5.94
N ILE A 51 -1.57 5.33 -4.86
CA ILE A 51 -2.88 5.38 -4.18
C ILE A 51 -3.95 5.80 -5.19
N GLU A 52 -3.75 6.93 -5.87
CA GLU A 52 -4.71 7.46 -6.85
C GLU A 52 -5.05 6.42 -7.93
N ARG A 53 -4.01 5.81 -8.51
CA ARG A 53 -4.16 4.80 -9.55
C ARG A 53 -4.88 3.55 -9.06
N VAL A 54 -4.43 2.97 -7.94
CA VAL A 54 -4.98 1.70 -7.43
C VAL A 54 -6.43 1.88 -7.00
N CYS A 55 -6.76 3.00 -6.36
CA CYS A 55 -8.13 3.30 -5.97
C CYS A 55 -9.02 3.52 -7.20
N SER A 56 -8.55 4.26 -8.20
CA SER A 56 -9.22 4.42 -9.49
C SER A 56 -9.45 3.07 -10.20
N ASP A 57 -8.46 2.19 -10.21
CA ASP A 57 -8.57 0.87 -10.85
C ASP A 57 -9.63 0.00 -10.13
N PHE A 58 -9.67 0.02 -8.79
CA PHE A 58 -10.73 -0.66 -8.03
C PHE A 58 -12.12 -0.09 -8.31
N GLU A 59 -12.25 1.24 -8.39
CA GLU A 59 -13.51 1.89 -8.75
C GLU A 59 -13.99 1.45 -10.14
N ARG A 60 -13.11 1.48 -11.14
CA ARG A 60 -13.42 1.08 -12.52
C ARG A 60 -13.79 -0.39 -12.65
N MET A 61 -13.28 -1.24 -11.77
CA MET A 61 -13.67 -2.65 -11.67
C MET A 61 -15.01 -2.86 -10.96
N GLY A 62 -15.66 -1.80 -10.48
CA GLY A 62 -16.92 -1.87 -9.74
C GLY A 62 -16.74 -2.41 -8.32
N GLU A 63 -15.53 -2.35 -7.76
CA GLU A 63 -15.21 -2.92 -6.45
C GLU A 63 -15.60 -1.94 -5.34
N TYR A 64 -16.87 -1.98 -4.93
CA TYR A 64 -17.36 -1.23 -3.77
C TYR A 64 -16.76 -1.74 -2.45
N PHE A 65 -16.29 -2.98 -2.44
CA PHE A 65 -15.66 -3.63 -1.30
C PHE A 65 -14.32 -4.23 -1.72
N VAL A 66 -13.23 -3.65 -1.22
CA VAL A 66 -11.89 -4.23 -1.35
C VAL A 66 -11.46 -4.65 0.05
N ASN A 67 -11.05 -5.92 0.22
CA ASN A 67 -10.51 -6.36 1.50
C ASN A 67 -9.09 -5.81 1.71
N ASP A 68 -8.70 -5.63 2.99
CA ASP A 68 -7.39 -5.11 3.38
C ASP A 68 -6.23 -5.82 2.69
N ALA A 69 -6.24 -7.15 2.66
CA ALA A 69 -5.14 -7.93 2.08
C ALA A 69 -4.93 -7.62 0.60
N ARG A 70 -6.01 -7.62 -0.20
CA ARG A 70 -5.96 -7.31 -1.63
C ARG A 70 -5.58 -5.86 -1.86
N PHE A 71 -6.10 -4.93 -1.07
CA PHE A 71 -5.77 -3.52 -1.21
C PHE A 71 -4.28 -3.27 -0.95
N HIS A 72 -3.77 -3.70 0.20
CA HIS A 72 -2.39 -3.48 0.59
C HIS A 72 -1.40 -4.24 -0.30
N TYR A 73 -1.71 -5.48 -0.68
CA TYR A 73 -0.89 -6.21 -1.66
C TYR A 73 -0.80 -5.45 -3.00
N THR A 74 -1.93 -5.02 -3.56
CA THR A 74 -1.95 -4.29 -4.84
C THR A 74 -1.23 -2.94 -4.73
N LEU A 75 -1.44 -2.21 -3.65
CA LEU A 75 -0.81 -0.91 -3.44
C LEU A 75 0.70 -1.04 -3.23
N GLU A 76 1.15 -1.90 -2.33
CA GLU A 76 2.57 -2.05 -2.00
C GLU A 76 3.37 -2.63 -3.17
N SER A 77 2.81 -3.59 -3.92
CA SER A 77 3.46 -4.10 -5.14
C SER A 77 3.54 -3.05 -6.24
N ALA A 78 2.53 -2.19 -6.40
CA ALA A 78 2.56 -1.08 -7.36
C ALA A 78 3.60 -0.02 -6.96
N ILE A 79 3.70 0.32 -5.67
CA ILE A 79 4.74 1.23 -5.15
C ILE A 79 6.12 0.65 -5.40
N TRP A 80 6.32 -0.64 -5.06
CA TRP A 80 7.57 -1.35 -5.30
C TRP A 80 8.02 -1.29 -6.76
N ALA A 81 7.15 -1.73 -7.66
CA ALA A 81 7.45 -1.75 -9.09
C ALA A 81 7.76 -0.34 -9.61
N ARG A 82 6.99 0.67 -9.19
CA ARG A 82 7.17 2.04 -9.67
C ARG A 82 8.41 2.72 -9.09
N PHE A 83 8.78 2.41 -7.85
CA PHE A 83 9.94 3.01 -7.19
C PHE A 83 11.24 2.43 -7.77
N PHE A 84 11.32 1.11 -7.94
CA PHE A 84 12.52 0.44 -8.43
C PHE A 84 12.63 0.32 -9.96
N CYS A 85 11.64 0.77 -10.73
CA CYS A 85 11.63 0.60 -12.20
C CYS A 85 12.86 1.17 -12.92
N HIS A 86 13.50 2.19 -12.35
CA HIS A 86 14.68 2.83 -12.91
C HIS A 86 15.92 1.93 -12.91
N LEU A 87 15.92 0.85 -12.12
CA LEU A 87 16.98 -0.16 -12.09
C LEU A 87 16.90 -1.15 -13.27
N GLY A 88 15.82 -1.13 -14.06
CA GLY A 88 15.66 -2.01 -15.22
C GLY A 88 15.68 -3.49 -14.83
N GLU A 89 16.59 -4.25 -15.42
CA GLU A 89 16.74 -5.70 -15.14
C GLU A 89 17.28 -6.00 -13.74
N GLU A 90 17.91 -5.02 -13.07
CA GLU A 90 18.42 -5.17 -11.70
C GLU A 90 17.37 -4.85 -10.63
N ALA A 91 16.16 -4.46 -11.04
CA ALA A 91 15.09 -4.14 -10.11
C ALA A 91 14.73 -5.38 -9.27
N PRO A 92 14.69 -5.26 -7.93
CA PRO A 92 14.35 -6.40 -7.09
C PRO A 92 12.88 -6.80 -7.31
N GLU A 93 12.62 -8.10 -7.25
CA GLU A 93 11.25 -8.61 -7.28
C GLU A 93 10.52 -8.24 -6.00
N PHE A 94 9.20 -8.02 -6.09
CA PHE A 94 8.37 -7.81 -4.91
C PHE A 94 8.35 -9.11 -4.09
N PRO A 95 8.75 -9.08 -2.81
CA PRO A 95 9.07 -10.31 -2.07
C PRO A 95 7.85 -11.07 -1.55
N TRP A 96 6.67 -10.46 -1.59
CA TRP A 96 5.48 -11.02 -0.94
C TRP A 96 4.42 -11.42 -1.95
N THR A 97 3.68 -12.47 -1.59
CA THR A 97 2.44 -12.86 -2.24
C THR A 97 1.24 -12.39 -1.41
N LEU A 98 0.03 -12.43 -2.00
CA LEU A 98 -1.21 -12.03 -1.34
C LEU A 98 -1.44 -12.72 0.02
N ASP A 99 -1.00 -13.97 0.20
CA ASP A 99 -1.20 -14.72 1.45
C ASP A 99 -0.37 -14.22 2.63
N HIS A 100 0.64 -13.38 2.37
CA HIS A 100 1.43 -12.74 3.41
C HIS A 100 0.70 -11.56 4.08
N PHE A 101 -0.41 -11.09 3.50
CA PHE A 101 -1.17 -9.96 4.02
C PHE A 101 -2.34 -10.43 4.89
N PRO A 102 -2.60 -9.76 6.03
CA PRO A 102 -3.65 -10.17 6.95
C PRO A 102 -5.02 -9.98 6.29
N ARG A 103 -5.78 -11.06 6.19
CA ARG A 103 -7.18 -11.04 5.76
C ARG A 103 -8.05 -10.48 6.91
N ARG A 104 -7.90 -9.20 7.26
CA ARG A 104 -8.78 -8.57 8.25
C ARG A 104 -10.22 -8.60 7.75
N ALA A 105 -11.14 -8.91 8.65
CA ALA A 105 -12.54 -9.09 8.33
C ALA A 105 -13.28 -7.74 8.23
N ARG A 106 -13.94 -7.53 7.09
CA ARG A 106 -15.13 -6.69 6.84
C ARG A 106 -15.01 -5.16 6.83
N ASN A 107 -13.83 -4.56 6.94
CA ASN A 107 -13.71 -3.11 6.76
C ASN A 107 -13.07 -2.75 5.43
N VAL A 108 -13.58 -1.69 4.79
CA VAL A 108 -12.91 -1.06 3.65
C VAL A 108 -11.67 -0.34 4.18
N PRO A 109 -10.49 -0.54 3.57
CA PRO A 109 -9.24 0.12 3.98
C PRO A 109 -9.43 1.63 4.09
N ASP A 110 -8.93 2.24 5.16
CA ASP A 110 -9.14 3.66 5.43
C ASP A 110 -8.65 4.54 4.27
N ILE A 111 -7.51 4.19 3.65
CA ILE A 111 -6.98 4.87 2.46
C ILE A 111 -7.99 4.85 1.30
N TYR A 112 -8.58 3.69 1.00
CA TYR A 112 -9.56 3.59 -0.09
C TYR A 112 -10.86 4.32 0.26
N ARG A 113 -11.26 4.28 1.54
CA ARG A 113 -12.44 4.98 2.03
C ARG A 113 -12.30 6.48 1.89
N GLU A 114 -11.20 7.05 2.39
CA GLU A 114 -10.89 8.48 2.32
C GLU A 114 -10.83 8.91 0.85
N TRP A 115 -10.12 8.16 0.01
CA TRP A 115 -10.07 8.45 -1.43
C TRP A 115 -11.47 8.47 -2.09
N ARG A 116 -12.36 7.54 -1.73
CA ARG A 116 -13.75 7.55 -2.23
C ARG A 116 -14.53 8.77 -1.75
N ILE A 117 -14.34 9.20 -0.50
CA ILE A 117 -14.98 10.42 0.04
C ILE A 117 -14.50 11.65 -0.73
N ASP A 118 -13.19 11.80 -0.93
CA ASP A 118 -12.59 12.94 -1.63
C ASP A 118 -13.03 13.03 -3.10
N ASN A 119 -13.42 11.90 -3.69
CA ASN A 119 -13.93 11.82 -5.06
C ASN A 119 -15.47 11.79 -5.15
N GLU A 120 -16.19 12.10 -4.07
CA GLU A 120 -17.66 12.13 -4.00
C GLU A 120 -18.33 10.79 -4.36
N LEU A 121 -17.64 9.67 -4.11
CA LEU A 121 -18.11 8.31 -4.39
C LEU A 121 -18.79 7.68 -3.19
N VAL A 122 -19.75 6.79 -3.44
CA VAL A 122 -20.45 6.02 -2.39
C VAL A 122 -19.46 5.17 -1.60
N VAL A 123 -19.49 5.28 -0.27
CA VAL A 123 -18.76 4.41 0.66
C VAL A 123 -19.74 3.43 1.29
N MET A 124 -19.52 2.13 1.09
CA MET A 124 -20.30 1.10 1.76
C MET A 124 -19.65 0.76 3.11
N TYR A 125 -20.37 1.03 4.21
CA TYR A 125 -19.95 0.66 5.57
C TYR A 125 -20.54 -0.71 5.97
N TRP A 126 -19.72 -1.61 6.53
CA TRP A 126 -20.23 -2.75 7.30
C TRP A 126 -20.36 -2.33 8.77
N GLY A 127 -21.52 -1.79 9.14
CA GLY A 127 -21.89 -1.45 10.51
C GLY A 127 -23.40 -1.23 10.61
N PRO A 128 -24.06 -1.48 11.76
CA PRO A 128 -25.50 -1.32 11.87
C PRO A 128 -25.85 0.13 11.51
N HIS A 129 -26.81 0.30 10.60
CA HIS A 129 -27.40 1.59 10.27
C HIS A 129 -28.01 2.21 11.54
N THR A 130 -27.22 2.93 12.34
CA THR A 130 -27.77 4.01 13.15
C THR A 130 -27.91 5.21 12.22
N LEU A 131 -29.00 5.21 11.46
CA LEU A 131 -29.53 6.45 10.91
C LEU A 131 -29.67 7.43 12.09
N PRO A 132 -29.20 8.68 11.99
CA PRO A 132 -29.57 9.69 12.96
C PRO A 132 -31.10 9.82 12.87
N ARG A 133 -31.78 9.38 13.92
CA ARG A 133 -33.21 9.63 14.12
C ARG A 133 -33.35 11.15 14.08
N SER A 134 -33.90 11.66 12.98
CA SER A 134 -34.42 13.01 12.90
C SER A 134 -35.41 13.14 14.07
N GLU A 135 -35.01 13.87 15.10
CA GLU A 135 -35.92 14.42 16.10
C GLU A 135 -36.62 15.63 15.48
N ASP A 136 -37.44 15.38 14.48
CA ASP A 136 -38.59 16.23 14.23
C ASP A 136 -39.74 15.68 15.08
N GLY A 137 -40.06 16.37 16.17
CA GLY A 137 -41.15 15.96 17.04
C GLY A 137 -41.44 16.85 18.24
N ASN A 138 -42.16 17.94 17.95
CA ASN A 138 -43.18 18.61 18.79
C ASN A 138 -42.76 19.78 19.71
#